data_AF-A0A2I6PN17-F1
#
_entry.id   AF-A0A2I6PN17-F1
#
_cell.length_a   1.000
_cell.length_b   1.000
_cell.length_c   1.000
_cell.angle_alpha   90.00
_cell.angle_beta   90.00
_cell.angle_gamma   90.00
#
_symmetry.space_group_name_H-M   'P 1'
#
loop_
_entity.id
_entity.type
_entity.pdbx_description
1 polymer ?
#
loop_
_entity_poly.entity_id
_entity_poly.type
_entity_poly.pdbx_seq_one_letter_code
_entity_poly.pdbx_strand_id
1 'polypeptide(L)'
;PDVIPSLLTLGLNDVMTYDKASKPGSPNGSIRFSSEISRPENKGLVGALNLVEEAKKEIDSNSKGGPISYSDLIQYAAQSAIKQTFLASAIRKCGGNVEKGNLLYTAYGSNGQWGLFERNFGRADTQEPDPEGRVPQWDKASVQEMKDKFSAVGFGPRQLAVMSGFLGPDQIATETLLATDPEVLPWVQKYQRSRETVSETDYEVDLITTLTKLSGLGQYINYEAYTYSVKKVD
;
A
#
# COMPACT_ATOMS: atom_id res chain seq x y z
N PRO A 1 -14.88 -5.42 3.35
CA PRO A 1 -14.70 -4.03 3.83
C PRO A 1 -13.75 -3.96 5.03
N ASP A 2 -13.97 -4.81 6.04
CA ASP A 2 -13.31 -4.70 7.35
C ASP A 2 -11.81 -5.04 7.33
N VAL A 3 -11.32 -5.72 6.29
CA VAL A 3 -9.89 -6.07 6.13
C VAL A 3 -9.07 -5.01 5.40
N ILE A 4 -9.72 -4.00 4.78
CA ILE A 4 -9.04 -2.99 3.94
C ILE A 4 -7.92 -2.27 4.73
N PRO A 5 -8.14 -1.73 5.93
CA PRO A 5 -7.07 -1.07 6.68
C PRO A 5 -5.90 -2.01 7.00
N SER A 6 -6.18 -3.28 7.30
CA SER A 6 -5.15 -4.28 7.56
C SER A 6 -4.35 -4.61 6.30
N LEU A 7 -4.96 -4.68 5.11
CA LEU A 7 -4.22 -4.87 3.85
C LEU A 7 -3.31 -3.68 3.53
N LEU A 8 -3.78 -2.46 3.77
CA LEU A 8 -2.97 -1.25 3.62
C LEU A 8 -1.77 -1.28 4.58
N THR A 9 -2.03 -1.51 5.86
CA THR A 9 -0.98 -1.57 6.90
C THR A 9 0.02 -2.71 6.63
N LEU A 10 -0.45 -3.88 6.19
CA LEU A 10 0.41 -5.00 5.78
C LEU A 10 1.36 -4.59 4.65
N GLY A 11 0.83 -3.95 3.60
CA GLY A 11 1.64 -3.44 2.50
C GLY A 11 2.63 -2.34 2.91
N LEU A 12 2.26 -1.49 3.87
CA LEU A 12 3.15 -0.46 4.41
C LEU A 12 4.28 -1.05 5.25
N ASN A 13 3.96 -1.95 6.17
CA ASN A 13 4.92 -2.50 7.12
C ASN A 13 5.97 -3.38 6.42
N ASP A 14 5.58 -4.11 5.36
CA ASP A 14 6.52 -4.84 4.50
C ASP A 14 7.50 -3.92 3.76
N VAL A 15 7.19 -2.62 3.59
CA VAL A 15 8.11 -1.64 2.98
C VAL A 15 8.95 -0.92 4.04
N MET A 16 8.37 -0.62 5.20
CA MET A 16 8.95 0.30 6.19
C MET A 16 10.16 -0.29 6.94
N THR A 17 10.50 -1.54 6.71
CA THR A 17 11.75 -2.19 7.12
C THR A 17 12.95 -1.80 6.25
N TYR A 18 12.73 -1.09 5.13
CA TYR A 18 13.80 -0.60 4.25
C TYR A 18 14.78 0.32 4.99
N ASP A 19 16.07 0.03 4.82
CA ASP A 19 17.19 0.86 5.25
C ASP A 19 18.13 1.11 4.07
N LYS A 20 18.43 2.39 3.83
CA LYS A 20 19.29 2.83 2.72
C LYS A 20 20.75 2.38 2.92
N ALA A 21 21.20 2.21 4.16
CA ALA A 21 22.58 1.84 4.46
C ALA A 21 22.86 0.35 4.22
N SER A 22 21.88 -0.53 4.48
CA SER A 22 22.08 -1.99 4.50
C SER A 22 21.60 -2.76 3.25
N LYS A 23 21.41 -2.10 2.08
CA LYS A 23 20.82 -2.67 0.82
C LYS A 23 21.00 -4.20 0.63
N PRO A 24 20.04 -4.94 0.00
CA PRO A 24 18.62 -4.70 -0.25
C PRO A 24 17.73 -5.34 0.84
N GLY A 25 16.45 -4.95 0.89
CA GLY A 25 15.51 -5.40 1.90
C GLY A 25 14.10 -5.42 1.35
N SER A 26 13.44 -4.28 1.22
CA SER A 26 11.97 -4.25 1.33
C SER A 26 11.34 -3.33 0.27
N PRO A 27 10.15 -3.64 -0.28
CA PRO A 27 9.28 -4.76 0.09
C PRO A 27 9.72 -6.11 -0.49
N ASN A 28 9.74 -7.16 0.32
CA ASN A 28 10.22 -8.51 -0.03
C ASN A 28 9.32 -9.63 0.51
N GLY A 29 8.14 -9.28 1.04
CA GLY A 29 7.24 -10.23 1.67
C GLY A 29 7.79 -10.84 2.97
N SER A 30 8.78 -10.24 3.63
CA SER A 30 9.32 -10.71 4.91
C SER A 30 8.24 -10.79 5.98
N ILE A 31 7.26 -9.88 5.92
CA ILE A 31 6.18 -9.78 6.89
C ILE A 31 5.35 -11.07 7.01
N ARG A 32 5.42 -11.99 6.04
CA ARG A 32 4.74 -13.29 6.09
C ARG A 32 5.31 -14.25 7.15
N PHE A 33 6.55 -14.06 7.57
CA PHE A 33 7.20 -14.95 8.53
C PHE A 33 6.58 -14.79 9.92
N SER A 34 6.40 -15.91 10.63
CA SER A 34 5.75 -15.93 11.95
C SER A 34 6.44 -15.03 12.97
N SER A 35 7.76 -14.91 12.93
CA SER A 35 8.57 -14.04 13.79
C SER A 35 8.42 -12.54 13.47
N GLU A 36 7.93 -12.19 12.27
CA GLU A 36 7.71 -10.80 11.88
C GLU A 36 6.24 -10.40 12.02
N ILE A 37 5.30 -11.21 11.54
CA ILE A 37 3.86 -10.94 11.67
C ILE A 37 3.38 -10.89 13.13
N SER A 38 4.10 -11.55 14.04
CA SER A 38 3.79 -11.54 15.48
C SER A 38 4.35 -10.33 16.24
N ARG A 39 5.15 -9.48 15.58
CA ARG A 39 5.72 -8.28 16.20
C ARG A 39 4.62 -7.27 16.55
N PRO A 40 4.82 -6.44 17.58
CA PRO A 40 3.82 -5.47 18.03
C PRO A 40 3.27 -4.55 16.94
N GLU A 41 4.12 -4.06 16.03
CA GLU A 41 3.76 -3.20 14.89
C GLU A 41 2.84 -3.88 13.86
N ASN A 42 2.83 -5.22 13.84
CA ASN A 42 2.06 -6.05 12.90
C ASN A 42 0.82 -6.68 13.55
N LYS A 43 0.48 -6.25 14.78
CA LYS A 43 -0.67 -6.76 15.51
C LYS A 43 -1.96 -6.57 14.72
N GLY A 44 -2.73 -7.65 14.56
CA GLY A 44 -4.02 -7.63 13.87
C GLY A 44 -3.93 -7.80 12.35
N LEU A 45 -2.73 -8.02 11.79
CA LEU A 45 -2.54 -8.17 10.34
C LEU A 45 -2.64 -9.62 9.84
N VAL A 46 -2.69 -10.62 10.74
CA VAL A 46 -2.80 -12.05 10.37
C VAL A 46 -3.99 -12.33 9.47
N GLY A 47 -5.15 -11.70 9.72
CA GLY A 47 -6.33 -11.88 8.86
C GLY A 47 -6.13 -11.36 7.43
N ALA A 48 -5.40 -10.25 7.27
CA ALA A 48 -5.04 -9.73 5.95
C ALA A 48 -4.02 -10.63 5.24
N LEU A 49 -3.03 -11.15 5.98
CA LEU A 49 -2.05 -12.10 5.43
C LEU A 49 -2.72 -13.41 4.98
N ASN A 50 -3.67 -13.95 5.75
CA ASN A 50 -4.41 -15.14 5.37
C ASN A 50 -5.19 -14.94 4.06
N LEU A 51 -5.82 -13.78 3.88
CA LEU A 51 -6.50 -13.45 2.63
C LEU A 51 -5.52 -13.38 1.45
N VAL A 52 -4.34 -12.80 1.66
CA VAL A 52 -3.25 -12.79 0.67
C VAL A 52 -2.81 -14.23 0.34
N GLU A 53 -2.65 -15.10 1.33
CA GLU A 53 -2.29 -16.51 1.11
C GLU A 53 -3.37 -17.30 0.35
N GLU A 54 -4.64 -17.05 0.63
CA GLU A 54 -5.78 -17.65 -0.09
C GLU A 54 -5.77 -17.22 -1.55
N ALA A 55 -5.64 -15.91 -1.82
CA ALA A 55 -5.53 -15.39 -3.18
C ALA A 55 -4.29 -15.95 -3.90
N LYS A 56 -3.17 -16.09 -3.20
CA LYS A 56 -1.94 -16.69 -3.75
C LYS A 56 -2.17 -18.11 -4.25
N LYS A 57 -2.83 -18.95 -3.44
CA LYS A 57 -3.13 -20.35 -3.82
C LYS A 57 -3.95 -20.42 -5.10
N GLU A 58 -4.96 -19.57 -5.22
CA GLU A 58 -5.80 -19.51 -6.42
C GLU A 58 -5.00 -19.04 -7.64
N ILE A 59 -4.24 -17.95 -7.52
CA ILE A 59 -3.40 -17.40 -8.60
C ILE A 59 -2.36 -18.43 -9.05
N ASP A 60 -1.63 -19.02 -8.11
CA ASP A 60 -0.56 -19.98 -8.39
C ASP A 60 -1.10 -21.22 -9.12
N SER A 61 -2.30 -21.68 -8.77
CA SER A 61 -2.94 -22.84 -9.40
C SER A 61 -3.27 -22.63 -10.88
N ASN A 62 -3.46 -21.37 -11.29
CA ASN A 62 -3.82 -20.98 -12.65
C ASN A 62 -2.66 -20.32 -13.42
N SER A 63 -1.54 -20.02 -12.75
CA SER A 63 -0.43 -19.33 -13.37
C SER A 63 0.32 -20.20 -14.37
N LYS A 64 0.54 -19.67 -15.58
CA LYS A 64 1.38 -20.31 -16.61
C LYS A 64 2.86 -20.01 -16.45
N GLY A 65 3.19 -18.93 -15.73
CA GLY A 65 4.53 -18.38 -15.58
C GLY A 65 5.19 -18.67 -14.22
N GLY A 66 4.68 -19.64 -13.47
CA GLY A 66 5.14 -19.95 -12.12
C GLY A 66 4.42 -19.16 -11.02
N PRO A 67 4.72 -19.44 -9.74
CA PRO A 67 4.00 -18.87 -8.62
C PRO A 67 4.28 -17.37 -8.47
N ILE A 68 3.27 -16.59 -8.09
CA ILE A 68 3.45 -15.16 -7.77
C ILE A 68 4.25 -15.01 -6.47
N SER A 69 5.16 -14.05 -6.38
CA SER A 69 5.87 -13.76 -5.13
C SER A 69 4.92 -13.17 -4.07
N TYR A 70 5.22 -13.41 -2.79
CA TYR A 70 4.50 -12.75 -1.70
C TYR A 70 4.69 -11.24 -1.76
N SER A 71 5.91 -10.78 -2.07
CA SER A 71 6.23 -9.36 -2.22
C SER A 71 5.32 -8.67 -3.24
N ASP A 72 5.16 -9.24 -4.44
CA ASP A 72 4.23 -8.68 -5.43
C ASP A 72 2.79 -8.72 -4.92
N LEU A 73 2.32 -9.88 -4.42
CA LEU A 73 0.92 -10.03 -4.05
C LEU A 73 0.50 -9.13 -2.89
N ILE A 74 1.37 -8.90 -1.90
CA ILE A 74 1.12 -7.97 -0.79
C ILE A 74 0.94 -6.53 -1.32
N GLN A 75 1.81 -6.09 -2.22
CA GLN A 75 1.72 -4.74 -2.79
C GLN A 75 0.48 -4.59 -3.68
N TYR A 76 0.14 -5.61 -4.48
CA TYR A 76 -1.11 -5.62 -5.26
C TYR A 76 -2.37 -5.67 -4.39
N ALA A 77 -2.31 -6.34 -3.24
CA ALA A 77 -3.40 -6.30 -2.26
C ALA A 77 -3.62 -4.88 -1.72
N ALA A 78 -2.55 -4.14 -1.43
CA ALA A 78 -2.62 -2.72 -1.05
C ALA A 78 -3.18 -1.84 -2.19
N GLN A 79 -2.77 -2.06 -3.45
CA GLN A 79 -3.36 -1.39 -4.62
C GLN A 79 -4.88 -1.64 -4.70
N SER A 80 -5.30 -2.90 -4.58
CA SER A 80 -6.71 -3.28 -4.63
C SER A 80 -7.50 -2.65 -3.49
N ALA A 81 -6.95 -2.66 -2.28
CA ALA A 81 -7.52 -2.00 -1.11
C ALA A 81 -7.73 -0.49 -1.33
N ILE A 82 -6.74 0.22 -1.89
CA ILE A 82 -6.89 1.65 -2.26
C ILE A 82 -8.01 1.85 -3.27
N LYS A 83 -8.01 1.08 -4.37
CA LYS A 83 -9.04 1.18 -5.41
C LYS A 83 -10.44 1.03 -4.80
N GLN A 84 -10.60 0.16 -3.81
CA GLN A 84 -11.85 0.02 -3.05
C GLN A 84 -12.18 1.25 -2.18
N THR A 85 -11.17 1.91 -1.57
CA THR A 85 -11.42 3.16 -0.84
C THR A 85 -11.91 4.30 -1.74
N PHE A 86 -11.34 4.42 -2.94
CA PHE A 86 -11.75 5.42 -3.94
C PHE A 86 -13.16 5.14 -4.45
N LEU A 87 -13.47 3.88 -4.78
CA LEU A 87 -14.82 3.47 -5.17
C LEU A 87 -15.85 3.74 -4.05
N ALA A 88 -15.52 3.44 -2.79
CA ALA A 88 -16.38 3.74 -1.66
C ALA A 88 -16.63 5.25 -1.50
N SER A 89 -15.61 6.07 -1.76
CA SER A 89 -15.73 7.53 -1.79
C SER A 89 -16.70 8.01 -2.89
N ALA A 90 -16.55 7.49 -4.11
CA ALA A 90 -17.44 7.81 -5.22
C ALA A 90 -18.90 7.42 -4.95
N ILE A 91 -19.14 6.21 -4.41
CA ILE A 91 -20.48 5.75 -4.01
C ILE A 91 -21.08 6.67 -2.94
N ARG A 92 -20.30 7.03 -1.92
CA ARG A 92 -20.73 7.96 -0.87
C ARG A 92 -21.11 9.33 -1.44
N LYS A 93 -20.29 9.88 -2.35
CA LYS A 93 -20.56 11.17 -3.04
C LYS A 93 -21.80 11.12 -3.94
N CYS A 94 -22.16 9.93 -4.43
CA CYS A 94 -23.42 9.69 -5.15
C CYS A 94 -24.62 9.38 -4.22
N GLY A 95 -24.53 9.70 -2.93
CA GLY A 95 -25.62 9.47 -1.96
C GLY A 95 -25.88 7.99 -1.67
N GLY A 96 -24.86 7.14 -1.78
CA GLY A 96 -24.97 5.70 -1.57
C GLY A 96 -25.46 4.91 -2.79
N ASN A 97 -25.73 5.57 -3.91
CA ASN A 97 -26.13 4.88 -5.14
C ASN A 97 -24.92 4.17 -5.78
N VAL A 98 -24.92 2.84 -5.71
CA VAL A 98 -23.82 1.99 -6.17
C VAL A 98 -23.56 2.12 -7.68
N GLU A 99 -24.61 2.15 -8.51
CA GLU A 99 -24.47 2.24 -9.96
C GLU A 99 -23.83 3.57 -10.38
N LYS A 100 -24.35 4.69 -9.85
CA LYS A 100 -23.78 6.02 -10.10
C LYS A 100 -22.35 6.14 -9.56
N GLY A 101 -22.08 5.58 -8.38
CA GLY A 101 -20.74 5.56 -7.80
C GLY A 101 -19.74 4.79 -8.65
N ASN A 102 -20.12 3.63 -9.20
CA ASN A 102 -19.27 2.87 -10.12
C ASN A 102 -18.98 3.65 -11.40
N LEU A 103 -20.00 4.31 -11.99
CA LEU A 103 -19.79 5.16 -13.16
C LEU A 103 -18.85 6.33 -12.87
N LEU A 104 -19.04 7.00 -11.71
CA LEU A 104 -18.20 8.10 -11.28
C LEU A 104 -16.74 7.66 -11.06
N TYR A 105 -16.53 6.55 -10.35
CA TYR A 105 -15.20 5.99 -10.11
C TYR A 105 -14.53 5.55 -11.42
N THR A 106 -15.27 4.95 -12.35
CA THR A 106 -14.70 4.55 -13.65
C THR A 106 -14.17 5.76 -14.42
N ALA A 107 -14.86 6.91 -14.34
CA ALA A 107 -14.45 8.14 -14.99
C ALA A 107 -13.28 8.85 -14.27
N TYR A 108 -13.29 8.91 -12.93
CA TYR A 108 -12.40 9.80 -12.17
C TYR A 108 -11.47 9.13 -11.16
N GLY A 109 -11.54 7.81 -10.97
CA GLY A 109 -10.73 7.05 -10.00
C GLY A 109 -9.25 6.90 -10.35
N SER A 110 -8.69 7.85 -11.10
CA SER A 110 -7.28 7.95 -11.47
C SER A 110 -6.65 6.67 -12.03
N ASN A 111 -7.44 5.85 -12.75
CA ASN A 111 -6.99 4.54 -13.24
C ASN A 111 -5.70 4.62 -14.07
N GLY A 112 -5.52 5.69 -14.85
CA GLY A 112 -4.30 5.91 -15.65
C GLY A 112 -3.02 6.18 -14.84
N GLN A 113 -3.14 6.59 -13.57
CA GLN A 113 -1.98 6.87 -12.71
C GLN A 113 -1.29 5.58 -12.23
N TRP A 114 -1.98 4.45 -12.25
CA TRP A 114 -1.44 3.16 -11.81
C TRP A 114 -0.40 2.55 -12.75
N GLY A 115 -0.23 3.07 -13.97
CA GLY A 115 0.60 2.44 -14.99
C GLY A 115 2.05 2.16 -14.56
N LEU A 116 2.69 3.05 -13.79
CA LEU A 116 4.04 2.80 -13.28
C LEU A 116 4.06 1.75 -12.16
N PHE A 117 3.05 1.76 -11.27
CA PHE A 117 2.91 0.73 -10.23
C PHE A 117 2.77 -0.65 -10.87
N GLU A 118 1.87 -0.78 -11.86
CA GLU A 118 1.56 -2.03 -12.55
C GLU A 118 2.72 -2.53 -13.41
N ARG A 119 3.58 -1.62 -13.89
CA ARG A 119 4.84 -1.98 -14.56
C ARG A 119 5.90 -2.50 -13.57
N ASN A 120 5.87 -2.05 -12.32
CA ASN A 120 6.77 -2.53 -11.28
C ASN A 120 6.23 -3.87 -10.72
N PHE A 121 6.33 -4.93 -11.51
CA PHE A 121 5.84 -6.27 -11.20
C PHE A 121 6.95 -7.29 -11.47
N GLY A 122 7.21 -8.18 -10.52
CA GLY A 122 8.37 -9.09 -10.53
C GLY A 122 9.35 -8.83 -9.39
N ARG A 123 8.85 -8.56 -8.18
CA ARG A 123 9.65 -8.43 -6.95
C ARG A 123 10.08 -9.81 -6.45
N ALA A 124 11.26 -9.86 -5.83
CA ALA A 124 11.79 -11.09 -5.25
C ALA A 124 11.36 -11.24 -3.78
N ASP A 125 10.99 -12.47 -3.39
CA ASP A 125 10.77 -12.82 -2.00
C ASP A 125 12.10 -13.02 -1.26
N THR A 126 12.17 -12.48 -0.05
CA THR A 126 13.23 -12.86 0.90
C THR A 126 12.95 -14.24 1.51
N GLN A 127 13.98 -14.87 2.08
CA GLN A 127 13.88 -16.17 2.76
C GLN A 127 13.89 -16.07 4.29
N GLU A 128 14.01 -14.85 4.83
CA GLU A 128 14.06 -14.58 6.26
C GLU A 128 13.29 -13.30 6.62
N PRO A 129 12.82 -13.14 7.87
CA PRO A 129 12.20 -11.90 8.32
C PRO A 129 13.19 -10.73 8.24
N ASP A 130 12.68 -9.53 7.98
CA ASP A 130 13.46 -8.31 8.00
C ASP A 130 13.84 -7.94 9.46
N PRO A 131 14.93 -7.18 9.68
CA PRO A 131 15.39 -6.84 11.03
C PRO A 131 14.34 -6.09 11.88
N GLU A 132 14.32 -6.39 13.17
CA GLU A 132 13.42 -5.77 14.17
C GLU A 132 13.72 -4.27 14.39
N GLY A 133 12.74 -3.57 14.98
CA GLY A 133 12.92 -2.19 15.46
C GLY A 133 12.96 -1.12 14.36
N ARG A 134 12.56 -1.46 13.13
CA ARG A 134 12.57 -0.53 11.98
C ARG A 134 11.21 0.09 11.66
N VAL A 135 10.12 -0.49 12.16
CA VAL A 135 8.74 -0.08 11.88
C VAL A 135 8.10 0.42 13.19
N PRO A 136 7.53 1.64 13.22
CA PRO A 136 6.80 2.14 14.37
C PRO A 136 5.50 1.36 14.62
N GLN A 137 5.07 1.29 15.88
CA GLN A 137 3.68 0.96 16.21
C GLN A 137 2.81 2.19 15.95
N TRP A 138 2.19 2.27 14.77
CA TRP A 138 1.48 3.48 14.29
C TRP A 138 0.39 4.00 15.23
N ASP A 139 -0.27 3.12 15.99
CA ASP A 139 -1.32 3.46 16.96
C ASP A 139 -0.78 4.14 18.24
N LYS A 140 0.53 4.06 18.47
CA LYS A 140 1.21 4.63 19.66
C LYS A 140 2.30 5.63 19.31
N ALA A 141 2.74 5.64 18.06
CA ALA A 141 3.81 6.51 17.60
C ALA A 141 3.38 7.97 17.68
N SER A 142 4.30 8.83 18.12
CA SER A 142 4.19 10.28 17.97
C SER A 142 4.30 10.68 16.50
N VAL A 143 3.78 11.87 16.15
CA VAL A 143 3.91 12.41 14.79
C VAL A 143 5.39 12.58 14.40
N GLN A 144 6.27 12.89 15.36
CA GLN A 144 7.70 12.99 15.11
C GLN A 144 8.30 11.63 14.72
N GLU A 145 7.99 10.54 15.43
CA GLU A 145 8.46 9.19 15.06
C GLU A 145 7.96 8.77 13.66
N MET A 146 6.71 9.13 13.31
CA MET A 146 6.18 8.88 11.98
C MET A 146 6.92 9.69 10.90
N LYS A 147 7.19 10.98 11.13
CA LYS A 147 7.99 11.83 10.22
C LYS A 147 9.41 11.29 10.05
N ASP A 148 10.05 10.89 11.14
CA ASP A 148 11.41 10.36 11.13
C ASP A 148 11.47 9.05 10.34
N LYS A 149 10.48 8.16 10.51
CA LYS A 149 10.37 6.92 9.73
C LYS A 149 10.24 7.21 8.23
N PHE A 150 9.30 8.08 7.82
CA PHE A 150 9.16 8.45 6.41
C PHE A 150 10.43 9.12 5.87
N SER A 151 11.10 9.94 6.67
CA SER A 151 12.38 10.58 6.29
C SER A 151 13.49 9.55 6.09
N ALA A 152 13.59 8.55 6.97
CA ALA A 152 14.59 7.49 6.88
C ALA A 152 14.45 6.65 5.59
N VAL A 153 13.23 6.46 5.08
CA VAL A 153 12.97 5.76 3.82
C VAL A 153 12.93 6.69 2.59
N GLY A 154 13.31 7.96 2.75
CA GLY A 154 13.50 8.92 1.65
C GLY A 154 12.26 9.74 1.28
N PHE A 155 11.29 9.84 2.18
CA PHE A 155 10.05 10.60 2.01
C PHE A 155 9.97 11.74 3.02
N GLY A 156 8.85 12.48 3.04
CA GLY A 156 8.68 13.58 3.98
C GLY A 156 7.23 13.80 4.41
N PRO A 157 6.93 14.94 5.06
CA PRO A 157 5.62 15.25 5.63
C PRO A 157 4.45 15.11 4.66
N ARG A 158 4.66 15.43 3.37
CA ARG A 158 3.64 15.26 2.31
C ARG A 158 3.20 13.81 2.17
N GLN A 159 4.16 12.88 2.10
CA GLN A 159 3.85 11.46 1.90
C GLN A 159 3.29 10.82 3.16
N LEU A 160 3.75 11.26 4.33
CA LEU A 160 3.11 10.88 5.59
C LEU A 160 1.62 11.27 5.59
N ALA A 161 1.30 12.51 5.20
CA ALA A 161 -0.09 12.99 5.16
C ALA A 161 -0.95 12.26 4.13
N VAL A 162 -0.46 12.04 2.91
CA VAL A 162 -1.26 11.39 1.85
C VAL A 162 -1.50 9.91 2.14
N MET A 163 -0.62 9.27 2.91
CA MET A 163 -0.76 7.87 3.32
C MET A 163 -1.48 7.70 4.66
N SER A 164 -2.22 8.71 5.13
CA SER A 164 -2.92 8.63 6.43
C SER A 164 -3.80 7.38 6.59
N GLY A 165 -4.44 6.89 5.52
CA GLY A 165 -5.25 5.66 5.55
C GLY A 165 -4.46 4.36 5.73
N PHE A 166 -3.13 4.39 5.65
CA PHE A 166 -2.26 3.23 5.87
C PHE A 166 -1.79 3.09 7.33
N LEU A 167 -1.97 4.13 8.15
CA LEU A 167 -1.42 4.18 9.51
C LEU A 167 -2.40 3.65 10.56
N GLY A 168 -3.64 3.35 10.16
CA GLY A 168 -4.66 2.82 11.06
C GLY A 168 -6.04 2.71 10.41
N PRO A 169 -7.01 2.13 11.13
CA PRO A 169 -8.36 1.89 10.62
C PRO A 169 -9.24 3.14 10.51
N ASP A 170 -8.92 4.21 11.25
CA ASP A 170 -9.64 5.48 11.22
C ASP A 170 -8.73 6.57 10.64
N GLN A 171 -8.95 6.88 9.36
CA GLN A 171 -8.19 7.93 8.66
C GLN A 171 -8.43 9.32 9.28
N ILE A 172 -9.62 9.61 9.79
CA ILE A 172 -9.96 10.93 10.36
C ILE A 172 -9.24 11.12 11.68
N ALA A 173 -9.25 10.11 12.55
CA ALA A 173 -8.51 10.15 13.81
C ALA A 173 -6.99 10.29 13.55
N THR A 174 -6.47 9.54 12.58
CA THR A 174 -5.07 9.63 12.16
C THR A 174 -4.72 11.04 11.68
N GLU A 175 -5.53 11.62 10.79
CA GLU A 175 -5.30 12.97 10.27
C GLU A 175 -5.44 14.05 11.33
N THR A 176 -6.33 13.87 12.31
CA THR A 176 -6.46 14.77 13.46
C THR A 176 -5.18 14.80 14.28
N LEU A 177 -4.56 13.64 14.51
CA LEU A 177 -3.25 13.55 15.15
C LEU A 177 -2.15 14.19 14.28
N LEU A 178 -2.06 13.84 13.00
CA LEU A 178 -1.06 14.38 12.08
C LEU A 178 -1.14 15.91 11.94
N ALA A 179 -2.35 16.47 11.97
CA ALA A 179 -2.60 17.91 11.89
C ALA A 179 -2.10 18.69 13.12
N THR A 180 -1.71 18.02 14.21
CA THR A 180 -1.08 18.69 15.37
C THR A 180 0.35 19.16 15.07
N ASP A 181 0.99 18.60 14.03
CA ASP A 181 2.34 18.97 13.61
C ASP A 181 2.30 20.04 12.49
N PRO A 182 3.02 21.17 12.65
CA PRO A 182 2.95 22.28 11.71
C PRO A 182 3.55 21.97 10.32
N GLU A 183 4.43 20.98 10.19
CA GLU A 183 5.00 20.58 8.90
C GLU A 183 4.06 19.65 8.12
N VAL A 184 3.26 18.86 8.83
CA VAL A 184 2.32 17.89 8.25
C VAL A 184 0.95 18.52 7.98
N LEU A 185 0.51 19.45 8.85
CA LEU A 185 -0.79 20.14 8.78
C LEU A 185 -1.16 20.68 7.39
N PRO A 186 -0.30 21.41 6.66
CA PRO A 186 -0.68 21.96 5.35
C PRO A 186 -1.02 20.87 4.32
N TRP A 187 -0.35 19.72 4.41
CA TRP A 187 -0.57 18.58 3.52
C TRP A 187 -1.85 17.84 3.88
N VAL A 188 -2.12 17.62 5.17
CA VAL A 188 -3.41 17.06 5.63
C VAL A 188 -4.57 17.91 5.12
N GLN A 189 -4.50 19.23 5.32
CA GLN A 189 -5.54 20.14 4.85
C GLN A 189 -5.68 20.14 3.32
N LYS A 190 -4.58 20.03 2.57
CA LYS A 190 -4.64 19.90 1.10
C LYS A 190 -5.42 18.65 0.69
N TYR A 191 -5.10 17.50 1.29
CA TYR A 191 -5.73 16.23 0.93
C TYR A 191 -7.17 16.13 1.41
N GLN A 192 -7.51 16.71 2.57
CA GLN A 192 -8.90 16.87 3.00
C GLN A 192 -9.70 17.70 1.98
N ARG A 193 -9.21 18.88 1.60
CA ARG A 193 -9.85 19.70 0.56
C ARG A 193 -10.01 18.96 -0.77
N SER A 194 -9.01 18.16 -1.16
CA SER A 194 -9.12 17.33 -2.36
C SER A 194 -10.25 16.31 -2.24
N ARG A 195 -10.34 15.57 -1.13
CA ARG A 195 -11.40 14.56 -0.91
C ARG A 195 -12.81 15.13 -0.80
N GLU A 196 -12.95 16.41 -0.44
CA GLU A 196 -14.24 17.14 -0.51
C GLU A 196 -14.69 17.43 -1.95
N THR A 197 -13.76 17.48 -2.92
CA THR A 197 -14.14 17.60 -4.34
C THR A 197 -14.71 16.29 -4.86
N VAL A 198 -15.51 16.33 -5.94
CA VAL A 198 -16.12 15.12 -6.52
C VAL A 198 -15.07 14.09 -6.95
N SER A 199 -14.03 14.52 -7.67
CA SER A 199 -13.03 13.62 -8.26
C SER A 199 -11.82 13.33 -7.38
N GLU A 200 -11.60 14.10 -6.30
CA GLU A 200 -10.51 13.88 -5.33
C GLU A 200 -9.10 13.64 -5.91
N THR A 201 -8.86 14.22 -7.09
CA THR A 201 -7.75 13.88 -7.98
C THR A 201 -6.38 14.09 -7.35
N ASP A 202 -6.14 15.22 -6.67
CA ASP A 202 -4.85 15.49 -6.01
C ASP A 202 -4.53 14.42 -4.95
N TYR A 203 -5.52 13.99 -4.16
CA TYR A 203 -5.34 12.96 -3.15
C TYR A 203 -5.05 11.61 -3.81
N GLU A 204 -5.88 11.17 -4.77
CA GLU A 204 -5.69 9.88 -5.44
C GLU A 204 -4.34 9.80 -6.14
N VAL A 205 -3.99 10.82 -6.93
CA VAL A 205 -2.76 10.84 -7.73
C VAL A 205 -1.52 10.85 -6.85
N ASP A 206 -1.50 11.67 -5.80
CA ASP A 206 -0.35 11.74 -4.88
C ASP A 206 -0.20 10.46 -4.05
N LEU A 207 -1.31 9.84 -3.66
CA LEU A 207 -1.32 8.58 -2.93
C LEU A 207 -0.73 7.47 -3.80
N ILE A 208 -1.21 7.33 -5.04
CA ILE A 208 -0.68 6.35 -6.01
C ILE A 208 0.79 6.61 -6.27
N THR A 209 1.19 7.86 -6.47
CA THR A 209 2.59 8.24 -6.70
C THR A 209 3.49 7.84 -5.53
N THR A 210 3.00 8.02 -4.30
CA THR A 210 3.73 7.66 -3.08
C THR A 210 3.84 6.15 -2.94
N LEU A 211 2.72 5.43 -3.06
CA LEU A 211 2.72 3.97 -3.00
C LEU A 211 3.61 3.36 -4.09
N THR A 212 3.59 3.89 -5.31
CA THR A 212 4.42 3.42 -6.43
C THR A 212 5.92 3.49 -6.12
N LYS A 213 6.35 4.55 -5.40
CA LYS A 213 7.75 4.69 -5.00
C LYS A 213 8.08 3.77 -3.83
N LEU A 214 7.21 3.68 -2.83
CA LEU A 214 7.38 2.80 -1.67
C LEU A 214 7.46 1.34 -2.09
N SER A 215 6.54 0.90 -2.96
CA SER A 215 6.49 -0.49 -3.41
C SER A 215 7.68 -0.88 -4.28
N GLY A 216 8.49 0.07 -4.76
CA GLY A 216 9.70 -0.20 -5.53
C GLY A 216 11.02 -0.01 -4.77
N LEU A 217 10.97 0.35 -3.47
CA LEU A 217 12.19 0.51 -2.67
C LEU A 217 12.98 -0.80 -2.62
N GLY A 218 14.31 -0.72 -2.62
CA GLY A 218 15.21 -1.85 -2.38
C GLY A 218 15.15 -3.04 -3.36
N GLN A 219 14.16 -3.08 -4.25
CA GLN A 219 13.86 -4.19 -5.14
C GLN A 219 14.42 -3.94 -6.54
N TYR A 220 14.98 -4.99 -7.13
CA TYR A 220 15.26 -5.04 -8.56
C TYR A 220 14.09 -5.76 -9.23
N ILE A 221 13.32 -5.03 -10.04
CA ILE A 221 12.16 -5.60 -10.72
C ILE A 221 12.65 -6.48 -11.87
N ASN A 222 12.27 -7.76 -11.85
CA ASN A 222 12.42 -8.66 -12.98
C ASN A 222 11.24 -8.46 -13.94
N TYR A 223 11.45 -7.69 -15.01
CA TYR A 223 10.41 -7.39 -16.00
C TYR A 223 10.00 -8.61 -16.85
N GLU A 224 10.80 -9.68 -16.83
CA GLU A 224 10.49 -10.95 -17.48
C GLU A 224 9.83 -11.96 -16.52
N ALA A 225 9.58 -11.58 -15.27
CA ALA A 225 8.90 -12.43 -14.30
C ALA A 225 7.54 -12.88 -14.81
N TYR A 226 7.16 -14.11 -14.44
CA TYR A 226 5.86 -14.70 -14.79
C TYR A 226 5.60 -14.88 -16.30
N THR A 227 6.65 -14.81 -17.12
CA THR A 227 6.56 -15.16 -18.54
C THR A 227 6.56 -16.68 -18.74
N TYR A 228 6.06 -17.13 -19.90
CA TYR A 228 6.03 -18.53 -20.29
C TYR A 228 6.19 -18.67 -21.80
N SER A 229 6.64 -19.85 -22.26
CA SER A 229 6.85 -20.10 -23.69
C SER A 229 5.53 -20.03 -24.47
N VAL A 230 5.50 -19.21 -25.52
CA VAL A 230 4.37 -19.14 -26.45
C VAL A 230 4.48 -20.30 -27.43
N LYS A 231 3.49 -21.20 -27.46
CA LYS A 231 3.42 -22.23 -28.50
C LYS A 231 3.19 -21.55 -29.85
N LYS A 232 4.06 -21.81 -30.82
CA LYS A 232 3.83 -21.39 -32.21
C LYS A 232 2.58 -22.11 -32.72
N VAL A 233 1.68 -21.37 -33.36
CA VAL A 233 0.60 -21.96 -34.14
C VAL A 233 1.24 -22.33 -35.48
N ASP A 234 1.31 -23.63 -35.77
CA ASP A 234 1.71 -24.16 -37.07
C ASP A 234 0.64 -23.87 -38.13
#